data_AF-A0A7W2CEX9-F1
#
_entry.id   AF-A0A7W2CEX9-F1
#
_cell.length_a   1.000
_cell.length_b   1.000
_cell.length_c   1.000
_cell.angle_alpha   90.00
_cell.angle_beta   90.00
_cell.angle_gamma   90.00
#
_symmetry.space_group_name_H-M   'P 1'
#
loop_
_entity.id
_entity.type
_entity.pdbx_description
1 polymer ?
#
loop_
_entity_poly.entity_id
_entity_poly.type
_entity_poly.pdbx_seq_one_letter_code
_entity_poly.pdbx_strand_id
1 'polypeptide(L)'
;MEIERDTRGIELAPNQYEDAEGYIAPLPAGFGPRSNPLGAFPTGPEVGERLPEVVAVDSEGALFDLHADREGKPVVLVFTRSAVW
;
A
#
# COMPACT_ATOMS: atom_id res chain seq x y z
N MET A 1 14.34 -5.37 6.33
CA MET A 1 13.33 -5.53 7.38
C MET A 1 12.39 -6.61 6.90
N GLU A 2 12.33 -7.74 7.60
CA GLU A 2 11.36 -8.78 7.29
C GLU A 2 10.02 -8.36 7.91
N ILE A 3 8.99 -8.24 7.08
CA ILE A 3 7.67 -7.77 7.50
C ILE A 3 6.86 -9.01 7.84
N GLU A 4 6.57 -9.18 9.13
CA GLU A 4 5.73 -10.27 9.60
C GLU A 4 4.32 -10.06 9.05
N ARG A 5 3.73 -11.13 8.52
CA ARG A 5 2.36 -11.10 7.99
C ARG A 5 1.41 -11.61 9.05
N ASP A 6 0.28 -10.94 9.18
CA ASP A 6 -0.78 -11.41 10.05
C ASP A 6 -1.41 -12.67 9.47
N THR A 7 -1.34 -13.74 10.26
CA THR A 7 -1.95 -15.05 9.96
C THR A 7 -2.99 -15.43 11.01
N ARG A 8 -3.33 -14.52 11.93
CA ARG A 8 -4.31 -14.74 12.98
C ARG A 8 -5.72 -14.70 12.36
N GLY A 9 -6.50 -15.73 12.65
CA GLY A 9 -7.87 -15.85 12.18
C GLY A 9 -8.39 -17.27 12.32
N ILE A 10 -9.67 -17.45 12.02
CA ILE A 10 -10.34 -18.75 12.05
C ILE A 10 -11.25 -18.92 10.84
N GLU A 11 -11.42 -20.17 10.40
CA GLU A 11 -12.46 -20.54 9.44
C GLU A 11 -13.77 -20.76 10.21
N LEU A 12 -14.80 -19.97 9.90
CA LEU A 12 -16.13 -20.05 10.51
C LEU A 12 -17.02 -21.06 9.75
N ALA A 13 -16.85 -21.10 8.43
CA ALA A 13 -17.57 -21.96 7.49
C ALA A 13 -16.77 -22.05 6.17
N PRO A 14 -17.11 -22.96 5.23
CA PRO A 14 -16.42 -23.04 3.94
C PRO A 14 -16.37 -21.69 3.23
N ASN A 15 -15.16 -21.21 2.91
CA ASN A 15 -14.89 -19.89 2.33
C ASN A 15 -15.36 -18.69 3.19
N GLN A 16 -15.36 -18.83 4.52
CA GLN A 16 -15.63 -17.74 5.44
C GLN A 16 -14.55 -17.71 6.52
N TYR A 17 -13.62 -16.77 6.39
CA TYR A 17 -12.50 -16.60 7.31
C TYR A 17 -12.59 -15.25 8.00
N GLU A 18 -12.67 -15.26 9.33
CA GLU A 18 -12.56 -14.09 10.18
C GLU A 18 -11.09 -13.86 10.55
N ASP A 19 -10.58 -12.63 10.43
CA ASP A 19 -9.25 -12.26 10.92
C ASP A 19 -9.28 -11.75 12.37
N ALA A 20 -8.10 -11.41 12.91
CA ALA A 20 -7.98 -10.92 14.29
C ALA A 20 -8.73 -9.61 14.58
N GLU A 21 -9.10 -8.87 13.54
CA GLU A 21 -9.84 -7.62 13.62
C GLU A 21 -11.36 -7.81 13.41
N GLY A 22 -11.81 -9.06 13.22
CA GLY A 22 -13.22 -9.43 13.04
C GLY A 22 -13.74 -9.27 11.62
N TYR A 23 -12.86 -9.07 10.62
CA TYR A 23 -13.26 -8.95 9.23
C TYR A 23 -13.40 -10.32 8.56
N ILE A 24 -14.59 -10.58 8.01
CA ILE A 24 -14.91 -11.85 7.34
C ILE A 24 -14.71 -11.71 5.83
N ALA A 25 -13.93 -12.60 5.23
CA ALA A 25 -13.69 -12.63 3.79
C ALA A 25 -13.45 -14.06 3.26
N PRO A 26 -13.44 -14.28 1.92
CA PRO A 26 -13.37 -15.60 1.33
C PRO A 26 -11.96 -16.23 1.30
N LEU A 27 -10.96 -15.53 1.82
CA LEU A 27 -9.58 -15.99 1.91
C LEU A 27 -9.11 -15.90 3.38
N PRO A 28 -8.23 -16.80 3.85
CA PRO A 28 -7.66 -16.71 5.19
C PRO A 28 -6.72 -15.50 5.32
N ALA A 29 -6.52 -15.02 6.55
CA ALA A 29 -5.49 -14.02 6.85
C ALA A 29 -4.11 -14.52 6.42
N GLY A 30 -3.28 -13.63 5.88
CA GLY A 30 -1.95 -13.93 5.38
C GLY A 30 -1.92 -14.47 3.93
N PHE A 31 -3.07 -14.61 3.27
CA PHE A 31 -3.15 -15.13 1.92
C PHE A 31 -3.53 -14.07 0.87
N GLY A 32 -2.69 -13.93 -0.16
CA GLY A 32 -2.92 -13.05 -1.30
C GLY A 32 -3.23 -11.60 -0.86
N PRO A 33 -4.39 -11.03 -1.21
CA PRO A 33 -4.76 -9.67 -0.82
C PRO A 33 -4.97 -9.47 0.69
N ARG A 34 -5.02 -10.54 1.50
CA ARG A 34 -5.12 -10.47 2.97
C ARG A 34 -3.77 -10.60 3.68
N SER A 35 -2.69 -10.23 3.01
CA SER A 35 -1.33 -10.24 3.58
C SER A 35 -1.05 -8.97 4.40
N ASN A 36 -1.85 -8.75 5.45
CA ASN A 36 -1.70 -7.56 6.30
C ASN A 36 -0.36 -7.63 7.07
N PRO A 37 0.41 -6.55 7.14
CA PRO A 37 1.65 -6.52 7.93
C PRO A 37 1.33 -6.38 9.43
N LEU A 38 2.09 -7.08 10.27
CA LEU A 38 2.12 -6.86 11.71
C LEU A 38 3.20 -5.85 12.08
N GLY A 39 2.91 -5.05 13.12
CA GLY A 39 3.83 -4.05 13.63
C GLY A 39 3.90 -2.78 12.76
N ALA A 40 5.02 -2.07 12.86
CA ALA A 40 5.21 -0.82 12.12
C ALA A 40 5.35 -1.11 10.61
N PHE A 41 4.45 -0.53 9.82
CA PHE A 41 4.49 -0.60 8.37
C PHE A 41 4.41 0.82 7.79
N PRO A 42 5.55 1.53 7.71
CA PRO A 42 5.56 2.90 7.21
C PRO A 42 5.18 2.92 5.72
N THR A 43 4.11 3.63 5.38
CA THR A 43 3.60 3.76 4.00
C THR A 43 4.19 4.96 3.26
N GLY A 44 5.10 5.70 3.89
CA GLY A 44 5.68 6.93 3.35
C GLY A 44 6.50 7.68 4.40
N PRO A 45 7.05 8.84 4.03
CA PRO A 45 7.75 9.73 4.95
C PRO A 45 6.81 10.31 6.01
N GLU A 46 7.35 10.63 7.19
CA GLU A 46 6.63 11.33 8.25
C GLU A 46 6.36 12.80 7.89
N VAL A 47 5.47 13.46 8.62
CA VAL A 47 5.20 14.89 8.42
C VAL A 47 6.47 15.71 8.65
N GLY A 48 6.88 16.48 7.64
CA GLY A 48 8.09 17.30 7.66
C GLY A 48 9.32 16.61 7.09
N GLU A 49 9.27 15.30 6.83
CA GLU A 49 10.31 14.59 6.10
C GLU A 49 10.20 14.80 4.59
N ARG A 50 11.33 14.63 3.90
CA ARG A 50 11.41 14.81 2.44
C ARG A 50 10.72 13.63 1.75
N LEU A 51 9.87 13.95 0.76
CA LEU A 51 9.33 12.93 -0.16
C LEU A 51 10.46 12.18 -0.87
N PRO A 52 10.29 10.87 -1.17
CA PRO A 52 11.28 10.13 -1.93
C PRO A 52 11.52 10.75 -3.31
N GLU A 53 12.60 10.37 -3.97
CA GLU A 53 12.82 10.72 -5.37
C GLU A 53 11.78 9.99 -6.23
N VAL A 54 10.88 10.75 -6.86
CA VAL A 54 9.81 10.21 -7.70
C VAL A 54 10.07 10.64 -9.13
N VAL A 55 10.57 9.68 -9.91
CA VAL A 55 10.83 9.84 -11.34
C VAL A 55 9.96 8.82 -12.08
N ALA A 56 9.15 9.30 -13.02
CA ALA A 56 8.19 8.49 -13.76
C ALA A 56 8.11 8.94 -15.22
N VAL A 57 7.42 8.14 -16.03
CA VAL A 57 7.00 8.55 -17.37
C VAL A 57 5.54 8.96 -17.28
N ASP A 58 5.20 10.15 -17.75
CA ASP A 58 3.84 10.64 -17.76
C ASP A 58 2.97 9.99 -18.85
N SER A 59 1.71 10.41 -18.94
CA SER A 59 0.77 9.88 -19.93
C SER A 59 1.11 10.23 -21.39
N GLU A 60 1.95 11.24 -21.62
CA GLU A 60 2.40 11.65 -22.94
C GLU A 60 3.74 10.99 -23.32
N GLY A 61 4.34 10.21 -22.41
CA GLY A 61 5.62 9.56 -22.62
C GLY A 61 6.82 10.43 -22.23
N ALA A 62 6.61 11.59 -21.62
CA ALA A 62 7.68 12.46 -21.15
C ALA A 62 8.20 12.00 -19.78
N LEU A 63 9.49 12.24 -19.53
CA LEU A 63 10.08 12.03 -18.22
C LEU A 63 9.58 13.11 -17.27
N PHE A 64 9.07 12.70 -16.11
CA PHE A 64 8.65 13.57 -15.02
C PHE A 64 9.52 13.29 -13.79
N ASP A 65 10.09 14.34 -13.20
CA ASP A 65 10.79 14.35 -11.92
C ASP A 65 10.05 15.27 -10.95
N LEU A 66 9.47 14.69 -9.90
CA LEU A 66 8.68 15.43 -8.91
C LEU A 66 9.43 16.62 -8.30
N HIS A 67 10.71 16.46 -7.98
CA HIS A 67 11.45 17.50 -7.26
C HIS A 67 11.92 18.60 -8.20
N ALA A 68 12.27 18.26 -9.44
CA ALA A 68 12.64 19.24 -10.46
C ALA A 68 11.41 19.99 -11.01
N ASP A 69 10.37 19.25 -11.41
CA ASP A 69 9.25 19.78 -12.19
C ASP A 69 8.20 20.49 -11.33
N ARG A 70 8.23 20.30 -10.00
CA ARG A 70 7.36 21.08 -9.11
C ARG A 70 7.73 22.56 -9.04
N GLU A 71 8.92 22.95 -9.50
CA GLU A 71 9.38 24.35 -9.54
C GLU A 71 9.19 25.11 -8.21
N GLY A 72 9.44 24.44 -7.08
CA GLY A 72 9.25 25.02 -5.75
C GLY A 72 7.80 25.14 -5.27
N LYS A 73 6.81 24.72 -6.06
CA LYS A 73 5.38 24.75 -5.71
C LYS A 73 5.02 23.56 -4.77
N PRO A 74 3.94 23.70 -3.98
CA PRO A 74 3.33 22.57 -3.26
C PRO A 74 2.80 21.53 -4.24
N VAL A 75 2.86 20.25 -3.86
CA VAL A 75 2.38 19.14 -4.68
C VAL A 75 1.56 18.18 -3.83
N VAL A 76 0.57 17.55 -4.46
CA VAL A 76 -0.14 16.39 -3.91
C VAL A 76 0.29 15.17 -4.73
N LEU A 77 0.90 14.18 -4.07
CA LEU A 77 1.28 12.92 -4.68
C LEU A 77 0.29 11.83 -4.23
N VAL A 78 -0.33 11.15 -5.19
CA VAL A 78 -1.32 10.10 -4.93
C VAL A 78 -0.86 8.80 -5.58
N PHE A 79 -0.67 7.76 -4.76
CA PHE A 79 -0.46 6.40 -5.25
C PHE A 79 -1.82 5.71 -5.39
N THR A 80 -2.20 5.41 -6.63
CA THR A 80 -3.41 4.62 -6.90
C THR A 80 -3.03 3.19 -7.25
N ARG A 81 -3.68 2.22 -6.59
CA ARG A 81 -3.63 0.84 -7.03
C ARG A 81 -4.65 0.69 -8.16
N SER A 82 -4.15 0.68 -9.41
CA SER A 82 -4.99 0.27 -10.54
C SER A 82 -5.17 -1.24 -10.50
N ALA A 83 -6.41 -1.69 -10.32
CA ALA A 83 -6.79 -3.07 -10.58
C ALA A 83 -7.44 -3.09 -11.96
N VAL A 84 -6.78 -3.74 -12.93
CA VAL A 84 -7.49 -4.22 -14.11
C VAL A 84 -8.32 -5.41 -13.62
N TRP A 85 -9.63 -5.22 -13.55
CA TRP A 85 -10.59 -6.30 -13.30
C TRP A 85 -10.79 -7.13 -14.55
#